data_AF-A0A401Q7I1-F1
#
_entry.id   AF-A0A401Q7I1-F1
#
_cell.length_a   1.000
_cell.length_b   1.000
_cell.length_c   1.000
_cell.angle_alpha   90.00
_cell.angle_beta   90.00
_cell.angle_gamma   90.00
#
_symmetry.space_group_name_H-M   'P 1'
#
loop_
_entity.id
_entity.type
_entity.pdbx_description
1 polymer ?
#
loop_
_entity_poly.entity_id
_entity_poly.type
_entity_poly.pdbx_seq_one_letter_code
_entity_poly.pdbx_strand_id
1 'polypeptide(L)'
;MQVSEFRYISLELHIITFDSTQSHPGHFQEVIYSHMKVSGLIGRIQERTGIASTRLRVFKDQSCSPESLLPLELSLEECGFHAGPRQSPPAGLLYYDYSIEFNDCPILNCDYYFTRRKQ
;
A
#
# COMPACT_ATOMS: atom_id res chain seq x y z
N MET A 1 -33.60 5.35 9.00
CA MET A 1 -32.47 4.50 8.57
C MET A 1 -31.28 4.89 9.44
N GLN A 2 -30.96 4.08 10.45
CA GLN A 2 -29.93 4.42 11.44
C GLN A 2 -28.56 4.07 10.83
N VAL A 3 -27.81 5.09 10.44
CA VAL A 3 -26.45 5.01 9.91
C VAL A 3 -25.57 4.52 11.06
N SER A 4 -25.13 3.25 11.05
CA SER A 4 -24.19 2.74 12.07
C SER A 4 -23.02 3.72 12.17
N GLU A 5 -22.79 4.28 13.36
CA GLU A 5 -21.78 5.31 13.55
C GLU A 5 -20.36 4.71 13.43
N PHE A 6 -20.19 3.44 13.78
CA PHE A 6 -18.91 2.74 13.87
C PHE A 6 -18.55 2.06 12.55
N ARG A 7 -18.01 2.83 11.61
CA ARG A 7 -17.64 2.32 10.28
C ARG A 7 -16.35 2.88 9.71
N TYR A 8 -15.67 3.78 10.44
CA TYR A 8 -14.54 4.52 9.92
C TYR A 8 -13.26 4.18 10.66
N ILE A 9 -12.15 4.25 9.93
CA ILE A 9 -10.79 4.08 10.43
C ILE A 9 -9.94 5.19 9.83
N SER A 10 -9.05 5.78 10.62
CA SER A 10 -8.04 6.71 10.13
C SER A 10 -6.75 5.92 9.92
N LEU A 11 -6.42 5.62 8.67
CA LEU A 11 -5.20 4.91 8.34
C LEU A 11 -4.08 5.86 7.97
N GLU A 12 -2.94 5.68 8.60
CA GLU A 12 -1.65 6.18 8.15
C GLU A 12 -0.98 5.09 7.29
N LEU A 13 -0.50 5.47 6.11
CA LEU A 13 0.05 4.58 5.10
C LEU A 13 1.47 5.02 4.78
N HIS A 14 2.44 4.12 4.99
CA HIS A 14 3.86 4.38 4.77
C HIS A 14 4.42 3.48 3.66
N ILE A 15 5.20 4.05 2.75
CA ILE A 15 5.94 3.28 1.75
C ILE A 15 7.23 2.74 2.37
N ILE A 16 7.42 1.43 2.38
CA ILE A 16 8.51 0.77 3.12
C ILE A 16 9.89 1.26 2.66
N THR A 17 10.08 1.47 1.36
CA THR A 17 11.35 1.95 0.79
C THR A 17 11.83 3.26 1.42
N PHE A 18 10.92 4.10 1.93
CA PHE A 18 11.23 5.40 2.49
C PHE A 18 10.84 5.53 3.98
N ASP A 19 10.62 4.41 4.67
CA ASP A 19 10.15 4.42 6.06
C ASP A 19 11.10 5.16 7.04
N SER A 20 12.41 5.11 6.77
CA SER A 20 13.39 5.88 7.53
C SER A 20 13.25 7.41 7.41
N THR A 21 12.43 7.90 6.48
CA THR A 21 12.18 9.33 6.28
C THR A 21 10.86 9.74 6.93
N GLN A 22 10.92 10.68 7.87
CA GLN A 22 9.71 11.15 8.58
C GLN A 22 8.68 11.84 7.67
N SER A 23 9.10 12.35 6.52
CA SER A 23 8.23 13.06 5.59
C SER A 23 8.56 12.65 4.17
N HIS A 24 7.64 11.91 3.55
CA HIS A 24 7.74 11.47 2.17
C HIS A 24 6.37 11.63 1.49
N PRO A 25 6.28 12.02 0.21
CA PRO A 25 5.00 12.14 -0.50
C PRO A 25 4.21 10.82 -0.58
N GLY A 26 4.90 9.68 -0.51
CA GLY A 26 4.29 8.36 -0.37
C GLY A 26 3.93 7.97 1.07
N HIS A 27 4.05 8.88 2.03
CA HIS A 27 3.49 8.69 3.37
C HIS A 27 2.26 9.59 3.46
N PHE A 28 1.10 9.01 3.72
CA PHE A 28 -0.14 9.78 3.76
C PHE A 28 -1.16 9.16 4.69
N GLN A 29 -2.11 9.99 5.11
CA GLN A 29 -3.21 9.58 5.97
C GLN A 29 -4.55 9.71 5.23
N GLU A 30 -5.45 8.76 5.43
CA GLU A 30 -6.80 8.78 4.89
C GLU A 30 -7.82 8.20 5.87
N VAL A 31 -9.00 8.81 5.93
CA VAL A 31 -10.14 8.25 6.66
C VAL A 31 -10.98 7.42 5.70
N ILE A 32 -11.10 6.13 5.97
CA ILE A 32 -11.78 5.17 5.10
C ILE A 32 -12.77 4.30 5.88
N TYR A 33 -13.56 3.52 5.15
CA TYR A 33 -14.49 2.58 5.75
C TYR A 33 -13.81 1.27 6.19
N SER A 34 -14.16 0.74 7.36
CA SER A 34 -13.61 -0.52 7.91
C SER A 34 -13.91 -1.75 7.04
N HIS A 35 -15.07 -1.75 6.39
CA HIS A 35 -15.50 -2.83 5.48
C HIS A 35 -14.83 -2.75 4.09
N MET A 36 -13.97 -1.75 3.84
CA MET A 36 -13.19 -1.68 2.60
C MET A 36 -12.27 -2.91 2.53
N LYS A 37 -12.30 -3.60 1.40
CA LYS A 37 -11.36 -4.68 1.11
C LYS A 37 -9.94 -4.14 0.91
N VAL A 38 -8.93 -4.94 1.24
CA VAL A 38 -7.51 -4.61 1.02
C VAL A 38 -7.24 -4.31 -0.47
N SER A 39 -7.87 -5.03 -1.40
CA SER A 39 -7.82 -4.71 -2.84
C SER A 39 -8.31 -3.29 -3.17
N GLY A 40 -9.36 -2.82 -2.49
CA GLY A 40 -9.85 -1.45 -2.62
C GLY A 40 -8.87 -0.43 -2.05
N LEU A 41 -8.26 -0.73 -0.90
CA LEU A 41 -7.20 0.09 -0.31
C LEU A 41 -6.00 0.24 -1.26
N ILE A 42 -5.58 -0.83 -1.93
CA ILE A 42 -4.54 -0.79 -2.96
C ILE A 42 -4.90 0.21 -4.06
N GLY A 43 -6.14 0.17 -4.56
CA GLY A 43 -6.61 1.15 -5.54
C GLY A 43 -6.48 2.60 -5.05
N ARG A 44 -6.80 2.88 -3.77
CA ARG A 44 -6.61 4.21 -3.17
C ARG A 44 -5.15 4.61 -3.11
N ILE A 45 -4.26 3.70 -2.75
CA ILE A 45 -2.81 3.95 -2.73
C ILE A 45 -2.34 4.31 -4.15
N GLN A 46 -2.74 3.56 -5.17
CA GLN A 46 -2.38 3.82 -6.56
C GLN A 46 -2.90 5.17 -7.05
N GLU A 47 -4.17 5.50 -6.76
CA GLU A 47 -4.78 6.80 -7.08
C GLU A 47 -4.01 7.97 -6.45
N ARG A 48 -3.59 7.83 -5.19
CA ARG A 48 -2.90 8.89 -4.44
C ARG A 48 -1.45 9.06 -4.82
N THR A 49 -0.76 7.97 -5.15
CA THR A 49 0.69 7.95 -5.36
C THR A 49 1.10 7.95 -6.84
N GLY A 50 0.17 7.62 -7.75
CA GLY A 50 0.46 7.41 -9.16
C GLY A 50 1.22 6.11 -9.44
N ILE A 51 1.41 5.23 -8.45
CA ILE A 51 2.09 3.95 -8.64
C ILE A 51 1.20 3.03 -9.50
N ALA A 52 1.59 2.82 -10.75
CA ALA A 52 0.88 1.96 -11.70
C ALA A 52 1.39 0.50 -11.69
N SER A 53 1.60 -0.09 -10.51
CA SER A 53 2.04 -1.49 -10.37
C SER A 53 0.90 -2.39 -9.93
N THR A 54 0.71 -3.52 -10.62
CA THR A 54 -0.20 -4.60 -10.23
C THR A 54 0.34 -5.46 -9.09
N ARG A 55 1.60 -5.25 -8.69
CA ARG A 55 2.30 -6.00 -7.64
C ARG A 55 2.46 -5.20 -6.34
N LEU A 56 1.60 -4.21 -6.12
CA LEU A 56 1.52 -3.48 -4.86
C LEU A 56 0.94 -4.40 -3.78
N ARG A 57 1.55 -4.37 -2.59
CA ARG A 57 1.15 -5.16 -1.43
C ARG A 57 1.09 -4.26 -0.20
N VAL A 58 0.23 -4.64 0.74
CA VAL A 58 0.01 -3.91 2.00
C VAL A 58 0.33 -4.84 3.17
N PHE A 59 1.02 -4.32 4.18
CA PHE A 59 1.58 -5.06 5.30
C PHE A 59 1.23 -4.38 6.63
N LYS A 60 1.11 -5.19 7.69
CA LYS A 60 0.89 -4.73 9.07
C LYS A 60 2.12 -4.09 9.70
N ASP A 61 3.30 -4.48 9.22
CA ASP A 61 4.59 -4.00 9.68
C ASP A 61 5.60 -3.94 8.53
N GLN A 62 6.80 -3.43 8.83
CA GLN A 62 7.87 -3.18 7.85
C GLN A 62 8.64 -4.46 7.45
N SER A 63 8.33 -5.62 8.04
CA SER A 63 9.12 -6.83 7.80
C SER A 63 8.92 -7.42 6.39
N CYS A 64 7.86 -7.02 5.69
CA CYS A 64 7.41 -7.64 4.43
C CYS A 64 7.21 -9.15 4.52
N SER A 65 7.01 -9.71 5.72
CA SER A 65 6.84 -11.14 5.90
C SER A 65 5.47 -11.63 5.42
N PRO A 66 5.32 -12.94 5.11
CA PRO A 66 4.02 -13.50 4.76
C PRO A 66 2.95 -13.29 5.84
N GLU A 67 3.35 -13.23 7.10
CA GLU A 67 2.45 -13.04 8.25
C GLU A 67 1.97 -11.59 8.39
N SER A 68 2.79 -10.61 7.96
CA SER A 68 2.40 -9.21 7.98
C SER A 68 1.58 -8.80 6.75
N LEU A 69 1.65 -9.58 5.66
CA LEU A 69 0.90 -9.33 4.43
C LEU A 69 -0.62 -9.40 4.64
N LEU A 70 -1.33 -8.35 4.20
CA LEU A 70 -2.79 -8.33 4.23
C LEU A 70 -3.41 -9.06 3.02
N PRO A 71 -4.34 -10.00 3.23
CA PRO A 71 -5.02 -10.68 2.12
C PRO A 71 -5.99 -9.76 1.37
N LEU A 72 -5.92 -9.78 0.03
CA LEU A 72 -6.66 -8.88 -0.86
C LEU A 72 -8.19 -8.92 -0.71
N GLU A 73 -8.72 -10.08 -0.36
CA GLU A 73 -10.16 -10.34 -0.29
C GLU A 73 -10.79 -9.96 1.04
N LEU A 74 -9.98 -9.80 2.09
CA LEU A 74 -10.46 -9.45 3.41
C LEU A 74 -10.68 -7.94 3.51
N SER A 75 -11.67 -7.57 4.33
CA SER A 75 -11.84 -6.21 4.81
C SER A 75 -10.78 -5.84 5.84
N LEU A 76 -10.61 -4.54 6.07
CA LEU A 76 -9.70 -4.05 7.12
C LEU A 76 -10.16 -4.49 8.50
N GLU A 77 -11.48 -4.58 8.72
CA GLU A 77 -12.05 -5.10 9.96
C GLU A 77 -11.69 -6.57 10.19
N GLU A 78 -11.82 -7.42 9.17
CA GLU A 78 -11.39 -8.83 9.23
C GLU A 78 -9.87 -8.97 9.40
N CYS A 79 -9.11 -7.96 9.00
CA CYS A 79 -7.66 -7.89 9.19
C CYS A 79 -7.26 -7.41 10.60
N GLY A 80 -8.22 -7.00 11.43
CA GLY A 80 -8.05 -6.59 12.83
C GLY A 80 -8.09 -5.08 13.08
N PHE A 81 -8.47 -4.27 12.09
CA PHE A 81 -8.61 -2.82 12.26
C PHE A 81 -10.03 -2.47 12.71
N HIS A 82 -10.17 -2.02 13.96
CA HIS A 82 -11.48 -1.76 14.54
C HIS A 82 -12.12 -0.47 14.01
N ALA A 83 -13.41 -0.56 13.69
CA ALA A 83 -14.20 0.57 13.23
C ALA A 83 -14.59 1.50 14.38
N GLY A 84 -14.70 2.80 14.09
CA GLY A 84 -15.30 3.75 15.01
C GLY A 84 -16.02 4.90 14.32
N PRO A 85 -16.47 5.89 15.11
CA PRO A 85 -17.25 7.03 14.63
C PRO A 85 -16.45 7.93 13.68
N ARG A 86 -17.09 8.51 12.66
CA ARG A 86 -16.41 9.34 11.65
C ARG A 86 -15.67 10.55 12.23
N GLN A 87 -16.22 11.14 13.29
CA GLN A 87 -15.65 12.29 13.98
C GLN A 87 -14.42 11.96 14.84
N SER A 88 -14.26 10.69 15.21
CA SER A 88 -13.14 10.21 16.01
C SER A 88 -12.84 8.75 15.66
N PRO A 89 -12.39 8.49 14.42
CA PRO A 89 -12.12 7.13 13.97
C PRO A 89 -10.84 6.61 14.65
N PRO A 90 -10.79 5.32 15.01
CA PRO A 90 -9.57 4.68 15.50
C PRO A 90 -8.44 4.84 14.49
N ALA A 91 -7.23 5.10 15.00
CA ALA A 91 -6.04 5.19 14.18
C ALA A 91 -5.46 3.80 13.90
N GLY A 92 -4.93 3.59 12.70
CA GLY A 92 -4.16 2.43 12.32
C GLY A 92 -2.98 2.81 11.44
N LEU A 93 -1.90 2.03 11.50
CA LEU A 93 -0.72 2.20 10.66
C LEU A 93 -0.57 0.97 9.79
N LEU A 94 -0.35 1.21 8.50
CA LEU A 94 -0.07 0.18 7.50
C LEU A 94 1.11 0.60 6.65
N TYR A 95 1.80 -0.42 6.14
CA TYR A 95 2.93 -0.25 5.26
C TYR A 95 2.58 -0.79 3.88
N TYR A 96 3.17 -0.24 2.84
CA TYR A 96 3.01 -0.77 1.50
C TYR A 96 4.32 -0.73 0.73
N ASP A 97 4.43 -1.66 -0.20
CA ASP A 97 5.54 -1.74 -1.12
C ASP A 97 5.10 -2.35 -2.45
N TYR A 98 5.89 -2.20 -3.49
CA TYR A 98 5.64 -2.80 -4.79
C TYR A 98 6.93 -3.35 -5.39
N SER A 99 6.79 -4.47 -6.08
CA SER A 99 7.90 -5.00 -6.88
C SER A 99 7.83 -4.44 -8.29
N ILE A 100 8.99 -4.12 -8.84
CA ILE A 100 9.15 -3.71 -10.23
C ILE A 100 9.55 -4.96 -11.03
N GLU A 101 8.79 -5.30 -12.06
CA GLU A 101 9.23 -6.28 -13.05
C GLU A 101 9.86 -5.54 -14.22
N PHE A 102 11.18 -5.58 -14.32
CA PHE A 102 11.88 -5.18 -15.54
C PHE A 102 11.86 -6.32 -16.56
N ASN A 103 10.69 -6.92 -16.81
CA ASN A 103 10.63 -8.09 -17.68
C ASN A 103 10.74 -7.72 -19.17
N ASP A 104 10.33 -6.52 -19.59
CA ASP A 104 10.27 -6.16 -21.03
C ASP A 104 10.61 -4.68 -21.34
N CYS A 105 11.47 -4.01 -20.56
CA CYS A 105 11.90 -2.64 -20.88
C CYS A 105 13.28 -2.63 -21.56
N PRO A 106 13.36 -2.62 -22.91
CA PRO A 106 14.64 -2.58 -23.62
C PRO A 106 15.49 -1.34 -23.31
N ILE A 107 14.87 -0.26 -22.82
CA ILE A 107 15.56 0.97 -22.38
C ILE A 107 16.30 0.74 -21.06
N LEU A 108 15.81 -0.14 -20.19
CA LEU A 108 16.46 -0.45 -18.91
C LEU A 108 17.39 -1.67 -19.00
N ASN A 109 17.23 -2.51 -20.03
CA ASN A 109 18.10 -3.63 -20.37
C ASN A 109 19.18 -3.25 -21.42
N CYS A 110 19.72 -2.02 -21.33
CA CYS A 110 20.64 -1.46 -22.33
C CYS A 110 22.01 -2.15 -22.42
N ASP A 111 22.36 -3.01 -21.46
CA ASP A 111 23.62 -3.76 -21.39
C ASP A 111 23.87 -4.57 -22.69
N TYR A 112 22.78 -4.97 -23.36
CA TYR A 112 22.80 -5.66 -24.65
C TYR A 112 23.51 -4.85 -25.76
N TYR A 113 23.45 -3.51 -25.73
CA TYR A 113 24.09 -2.64 -26.72
C TYR A 113 25.50 -2.17 -26.35
N PHE A 114 25.91 -2.33 -25.07
CA PHE A 114 27.20 -1.87 -24.58
C PHE A 114 28.30 -2.95 -24.52
N THR A 115 27.99 -4.19 -24.91
CA THR A 115 29.01 -5.22 -25.13
C THR A 115 29.81 -4.91 -26.41
N ARG A 116 30.75 -3.97 -26.30
CA ARG A 116 31.80 -3.78 -27.30
C ARG A 116 32.54 -5.11 -27.48
N ARG A 117 32.43 -5.70 -28.67
CA ARG A 117 33.34 -6.76 -29.11
C ARG A 117 34.76 -6.19 -29.03
N LYS A 118 35.58 -6.71 -28.11
CA LYS A 118 37.04 -6.54 -28.18
C LYS A 118 37.49 -7.31 -29.43
N GLN A 119 37.96 -6.59 -30.44
CA GLN A 119 38.83 -7.14 -31.48
C GLN A 119 40.20 -7.43 -30.89
#